data_AF-A0AAD1NM61-F1
#
_entry.id   AF-A0AAD1NM61-F1
#
_cell.length_a   1.000
_cell.length_b   1.000
_cell.length_c   1.000
_cell.angle_alpha   90.00
_cell.angle_beta   90.00
_cell.angle_gamma   90.00
#
_symmetry.space_group_name_H-M   'P 1'
#
loop_
_entity.id
_entity.type
_entity.pdbx_description
1 polymer ?
#
loop_
_entity_poly.entity_id
_entity_poly.type
_entity_poly.pdbx_seq_one_letter_code
_entity_poly.pdbx_strand_id
1 'polypeptide(L)'
;MNPDALPEKSVAELVENVQRAYPDADVSNVMLFEPYLVNAVVFSDVDKPFAIAYVNQYSGEIQEVNSGITFIGFMRSLHGWLLFPWQNGFSVGYYLVSGLSLLMLGSVISGMVIYKRFWRSFFSPKLRFNQGKRTLVTDLHRLLGVWSIWFIVLMSLTGLWYLAQGIMWHADVDIEPHTPLVDIADVPMGEARPQPSLSLKQALLQAKEQFPDFHPSYISLPEHNRDLYRLLGSGDFLFYDQYAYGLELDPWSGVIVSSKSPQTMTTLQTMMHIADPLHYGTLAGVWTKIIWFLFGLLLSGMSITGFMIWSSRIFKASRRQQEVPLVAEQQESY
;
A
#
# COMPACT_ATOMS: atom_id res chain seq x y z
N MET A 1 1.31 22.21 2.10
CA MET A 1 0.29 23.17 2.62
C MET A 1 0.14 24.30 1.62
N ASN A 2 -1.06 24.85 1.49
CA ASN A 2 -1.41 25.98 0.61
C ASN A 2 -1.58 27.25 1.46
N PRO A 3 -0.49 27.90 1.91
CA PRO A 3 -0.57 29.06 2.80
C PRO A 3 -1.27 30.26 2.16
N ASP A 4 -1.21 30.36 0.83
CA ASP A 4 -1.70 31.49 0.05
C ASP A 4 -3.13 31.26 -0.51
N ALA A 5 -3.79 30.17 -0.11
CA ALA A 5 -5.13 29.78 -0.56
C ALA A 5 -5.31 29.82 -2.10
N LEU A 6 -4.26 29.48 -2.84
CA LEU A 6 -4.28 29.45 -4.30
C LEU A 6 -5.22 28.36 -4.80
N PRO A 7 -5.92 28.55 -5.94
CA PRO A 7 -6.67 27.48 -6.57
C PRO A 7 -5.72 26.35 -7.00
N GLU A 8 -6.20 25.12 -6.95
CA GLU A 8 -5.44 23.98 -7.47
C GLU A 8 -5.27 24.10 -8.98
N LYS A 9 -4.04 23.92 -9.45
CA LYS A 9 -3.72 23.88 -10.88
C LYS A 9 -4.21 22.58 -11.50
N SER A 10 -4.58 22.64 -12.77
CA SER A 10 -5.01 21.44 -13.48
C SER A 10 -3.84 20.48 -13.68
N VAL A 11 -4.15 19.18 -13.79
CA VAL A 11 -3.13 18.15 -14.05
C VAL A 11 -2.33 18.46 -15.31
N ALA A 12 -3.00 18.92 -16.37
CA ALA A 12 -2.35 19.33 -17.62
C ALA A 12 -1.32 20.43 -17.39
N GLU A 13 -1.63 21.43 -16.57
CA GLU A 13 -0.67 22.49 -16.21
C GLU A 13 0.52 21.95 -15.41
N LEU A 14 0.33 20.96 -14.54
CA LEU A 14 1.43 20.33 -13.80
C LEU A 14 2.38 19.58 -14.75
N VAL A 15 1.82 18.84 -15.72
CA VAL A 15 2.58 18.15 -16.78
C VAL A 15 3.35 19.16 -17.63
N GLU A 16 2.68 20.22 -18.09
CA GLU A 16 3.32 21.29 -18.87
C GLU A 16 4.45 21.99 -18.11
N ASN A 17 4.33 22.18 -16.79
CA ASN A 17 5.40 22.77 -15.98
C ASN A 17 6.64 21.87 -15.92
N VAL A 18 6.45 20.55 -15.83
CA VAL A 18 7.56 19.58 -15.87
C VAL A 18 8.20 19.57 -17.25
N GLN A 19 7.41 19.51 -18.33
CA GLN A 19 7.91 19.57 -19.70
C GLN A 19 8.62 20.90 -20.02
N ARG A 20 8.19 22.02 -19.40
CA ARG A 20 8.89 23.31 -19.55
C ARG A 20 10.25 23.32 -18.86
N ALA A 21 10.37 22.64 -17.71
CA ALA A 21 11.62 22.51 -16.98
C ALA A 21 12.57 21.47 -17.62
N TYR A 22 12.00 20.43 -18.23
CA TYR A 22 12.70 19.34 -18.91
C TYR A 22 12.11 19.18 -20.32
N PRO A 23 12.65 19.92 -21.32
CA PRO A 23 12.06 19.97 -22.67
C PRO A 23 12.00 18.64 -23.41
N ASP A 24 12.91 17.72 -23.10
CA ASP A 24 12.96 16.37 -23.67
C ASP A 24 12.25 15.32 -22.80
N ALA A 25 11.56 15.75 -21.73
CA ALA A 25 10.84 14.85 -20.85
C ALA A 25 9.64 14.19 -21.53
N ASP A 26 9.61 12.86 -21.46
CA ASP A 26 8.46 12.05 -21.80
C ASP A 26 7.73 11.63 -20.51
N VAL A 27 6.50 12.10 -20.35
CA VAL A 27 5.74 11.96 -19.10
C VAL A 27 4.86 10.72 -19.19
N SER A 28 5.16 9.70 -18.38
CA SER A 28 4.44 8.43 -18.38
C SER A 28 3.15 8.51 -17.59
N ASN A 29 3.22 9.03 -16.36
CA ASN A 29 2.08 9.03 -15.46
C ASN A 29 2.14 10.13 -14.39
N VAL A 30 0.98 10.51 -13.88
CA VAL A 30 0.81 11.49 -12.81
C VAL A 30 0.05 10.85 -11.65
N MET A 31 0.65 10.89 -10.46
CA MET A 31 0.03 10.51 -9.19
C MET A 31 -0.44 11.77 -8.47
N LEU A 32 -1.72 11.81 -8.15
CA LEU A 32 -2.36 12.89 -7.41
C LEU A 32 -2.60 12.42 -5.98
N PHE A 33 -2.16 13.23 -5.01
CA PHE A 33 -2.22 12.89 -3.60
C PHE A 33 -3.13 13.85 -2.84
N GLU A 34 -3.21 13.70 -1.52
CA GLU A 34 -4.07 14.55 -0.72
C GLU A 34 -3.65 16.03 -0.76
N PRO A 35 -4.59 16.98 -0.52
CA PRO A 35 -4.36 18.43 -0.62
C PRO A 35 -3.19 19.00 0.19
N TYR A 36 -2.69 18.27 1.19
CA TYR A 36 -1.57 18.66 2.03
C TYR A 36 -0.20 18.16 1.54
N LEU A 37 -0.18 17.27 0.54
CA LEU A 37 1.01 16.71 -0.11
C LEU A 37 1.30 17.39 -1.45
N VAL A 38 2.39 16.95 -2.09
CA VAL A 38 2.78 17.33 -3.45
C VAL A 38 2.48 16.18 -4.40
N ASN A 39 2.01 16.50 -5.60
CA ASN A 39 1.74 15.51 -6.64
C ASN A 39 3.04 15.01 -7.26
N ALA A 40 3.03 13.79 -7.80
CA ALA A 40 4.21 13.20 -8.41
C ALA A 40 3.98 13.00 -9.91
N VAL A 41 4.83 13.59 -10.72
CA VAL A 41 4.87 13.41 -12.17
C VAL A 41 6.05 12.51 -12.50
N VAL A 42 5.77 11.32 -13.02
CA VAL A 42 6.79 10.37 -13.47
C VAL A 42 7.12 10.66 -14.92
N PHE A 43 8.40 10.76 -15.22
CA PHE A 43 8.89 11.04 -16.56
C PHE A 43 10.24 10.37 -16.80
N SER A 44 10.57 10.22 -18.08
CA SER A 44 11.90 9.88 -18.54
C SER A 44 12.47 11.04 -19.36
N ASP A 45 13.78 11.17 -19.39
CA ASP A 45 14.52 12.22 -20.08
C ASP A 45 15.87 11.64 -20.55
N VAL A 46 16.56 12.31 -21.47
CA VAL A 46 17.82 11.86 -22.07
C VAL A 46 18.86 11.47 -21.01
N ASP A 47 18.96 12.27 -19.94
CA ASP A 47 19.90 12.04 -18.83
C ASP A 47 19.26 11.31 -17.63
N LYS A 48 17.95 11.06 -17.67
CA LYS A 48 17.18 10.45 -16.58
C LYS A 48 16.27 9.38 -17.13
N PRO A 49 16.71 8.12 -17.23
CA PRO A 49 15.86 7.04 -17.76
C PRO A 49 14.59 6.84 -16.91
N PHE A 50 14.62 7.25 -15.64
CA PHE A 50 13.45 7.28 -14.77
C PHE A 50 13.61 8.42 -13.74
N ALA A 51 12.60 9.27 -13.63
CA ALA A 51 12.55 10.33 -12.64
C ALA A 51 11.11 10.60 -12.16
N ILE A 52 11.01 11.05 -10.91
CA ILE A 52 9.76 11.48 -10.28
C ILE A 52 9.94 12.95 -9.88
N ALA A 53 9.23 13.85 -10.57
CA ALA A 53 9.12 15.25 -10.18
C ALA A 53 8.00 15.43 -9.15
N TYR A 54 8.33 15.94 -7.97
CA TYR A 54 7.38 16.32 -6.94
C TYR A 54 6.94 17.76 -7.15
N VAL A 55 5.69 17.95 -7.58
CA VAL A 55 5.15 19.25 -8.00
C VAL A 55 4.10 19.70 -7.00
N ASN A 56 4.25 20.93 -6.50
CA ASN A 56 3.23 21.54 -5.67
C ASN A 56 1.99 21.88 -6.51
N GLN A 57 0.86 21.28 -6.17
CA GLN A 57 -0.38 21.42 -6.96
C GLN A 57 -1.00 22.82 -6.96
N TYR A 58 -0.57 23.70 -6.05
CA TYR A 58 -1.08 25.08 -5.95
C TYR A 58 -0.14 26.08 -6.62
N SER A 59 1.15 26.04 -6.29
CA SER A 59 2.14 26.95 -6.92
C SER A 59 2.57 26.48 -8.31
N GLY A 60 2.46 25.19 -8.62
CA GLY A 60 3.01 24.55 -9.83
C GLY A 60 4.54 24.43 -9.80
N GLU A 61 5.18 24.70 -8.67
CA GLU A 61 6.62 24.62 -8.50
C GLU A 61 7.07 23.16 -8.35
N ILE A 62 8.13 22.78 -9.06
CA ILE A 62 8.82 21.51 -8.88
C ILE A 62 9.72 21.63 -7.65
N GLN A 63 9.35 20.94 -6.58
CA GLN A 63 10.05 21.03 -5.30
C GLN A 63 11.27 20.10 -5.24
N GLU A 64 11.19 18.93 -5.89
CA GLU A 64 12.28 17.95 -5.92
C GLU A 64 12.12 17.04 -7.14
N VAL A 65 13.24 16.57 -7.71
CA VAL A 65 13.25 15.54 -8.74
C VAL A 65 14.08 14.36 -8.26
N ASN A 66 13.42 13.23 -8.03
CA ASN A 66 14.05 12.02 -7.52
C ASN A 66 14.18 10.97 -8.63
N SER A 67 15.39 10.44 -8.83
CA SER A 67 15.68 9.38 -9.81
C SER A 67 16.04 8.03 -9.17
N GLY A 68 15.82 7.88 -7.86
CA GLY A 68 16.26 6.73 -7.08
C GLY A 68 15.15 6.06 -6.28
N ILE A 69 15.54 5.23 -5.31
CA ILE A 69 14.59 4.64 -4.39
C ILE A 69 14.14 5.66 -3.34
N THR A 70 12.84 5.90 -3.27
CA THR A 70 12.27 6.75 -2.23
C THR A 70 12.22 6.00 -0.89
N PHE A 71 12.17 6.73 0.23
CA PHE A 71 12.01 6.10 1.54
C PHE A 71 10.74 5.22 1.60
N ILE A 72 9.63 5.69 1.01
CA ILE A 72 8.38 4.94 0.88
C ILE A 72 8.61 3.67 0.05
N GLY A 73 9.31 3.78 -1.09
CA GLY A 73 9.68 2.64 -1.93
C GLY A 73 10.52 1.61 -1.19
N PHE A 74 11.52 2.05 -0.42
CA PHE A 74 12.35 1.18 0.42
C PHE A 74 11.52 0.47 1.48
N MET A 75 10.71 1.21 2.25
CA MET A 75 9.87 0.65 3.31
C MET A 75 8.85 -0.33 2.76
N ARG A 76 8.20 -0.01 1.63
CA ARG A 76 7.27 -0.91 0.95
C ARG A 76 7.96 -2.18 0.46
N SER A 77 9.15 -2.06 -0.10
CA SER A 77 9.92 -3.20 -0.60
C SER A 77 10.38 -4.13 0.52
N LEU A 78 10.81 -3.55 1.64
CA LEU A 78 11.15 -4.29 2.85
C LEU A 78 9.91 -4.97 3.44
N HIS A 79 8.80 -4.26 3.58
CA HIS A 79 7.59 -4.80 4.18
C HIS A 79 6.92 -5.87 3.32
N GLY A 80 6.71 -5.59 2.02
CA GLY A 80 5.92 -6.43 1.12
C GLY A 80 6.67 -7.64 0.58
N TRP A 81 7.99 -7.57 0.42
CA TRP A 81 8.77 -8.69 -0.15
C TRP A 81 10.19 -8.81 0.41
N LEU A 82 10.50 -8.19 1.57
CA LEU A 82 11.79 -8.30 2.25
C LEU A 82 13.01 -7.95 1.36
N LEU A 83 12.82 -7.04 0.39
CA LEU A 83 13.82 -6.67 -0.60
C LEU A 83 14.27 -7.84 -1.51
N PHE A 84 13.56 -8.97 -1.52
CA PHE A 84 13.82 -10.03 -2.50
C PHE A 84 13.49 -9.54 -3.92
N PRO A 85 14.36 -9.82 -4.92
CA PRO A 85 14.08 -9.42 -6.28
C PRO A 85 12.86 -10.13 -6.84
N TRP A 86 12.11 -9.44 -7.68
CA TRP A 86 11.08 -10.04 -8.52
C TRP A 86 11.75 -10.65 -9.75
N GLN A 87 11.53 -11.95 -9.98
CA GLN A 87 12.08 -12.69 -11.12
C GLN A 87 10.93 -13.31 -11.90
N ASN A 88 10.76 -12.92 -13.16
CA ASN A 88 9.70 -13.43 -14.03
C ASN A 88 8.28 -13.31 -13.41
N GLY A 89 7.98 -12.18 -12.75
CA GLY A 89 6.70 -11.96 -12.08
C GLY A 89 6.54 -12.66 -10.72
N PHE A 90 7.50 -13.48 -10.31
CA PHE A 90 7.46 -14.21 -9.04
C PHE A 90 8.44 -13.61 -8.01
N SER A 91 8.00 -13.51 -6.75
CA SER A 91 8.86 -13.11 -5.63
C SER A 91 8.65 -14.03 -4.42
N VAL A 92 9.70 -14.76 -4.04
CA VAL A 92 9.70 -15.61 -2.84
C VAL A 92 9.39 -14.77 -1.59
N GLY A 93 9.94 -13.56 -1.53
CA GLY A 93 9.72 -12.64 -0.40
C GLY A 93 8.26 -12.25 -0.25
N TYR A 94 7.56 -11.98 -1.36
CA TYR A 94 6.14 -11.64 -1.34
C TYR A 94 5.28 -12.75 -0.74
N TYR A 95 5.50 -13.99 -1.17
CA TYR A 95 4.79 -15.15 -0.64
C TYR A 95 5.14 -15.47 0.80
N LEU A 96 6.40 -15.27 1.20
CA LEU A 96 6.83 -15.45 2.58
C LEU A 96 6.11 -14.45 3.49
N VAL A 97 6.17 -13.16 3.18
CA VAL A 97 5.50 -12.10 3.96
C VAL A 97 3.99 -12.34 4.01
N SER A 98 3.35 -12.55 2.86
CA SER A 98 1.92 -12.77 2.79
C SER A 98 1.52 -14.06 3.53
N GLY A 99 2.36 -15.11 3.50
CA GLY A 99 2.19 -16.33 4.28
C GLY A 99 2.27 -16.15 5.80
N LEU A 100 3.04 -15.16 6.29
CA LEU A 100 3.10 -14.83 7.72
C LEU A 100 1.74 -14.35 8.26
N SER A 101 0.82 -13.91 7.40
CA SER A 101 -0.56 -13.56 7.79
C SER A 101 -1.30 -14.74 8.44
N LEU A 102 -1.07 -15.98 7.98
CA LEU A 102 -1.64 -17.20 8.56
C LEU A 102 -1.08 -17.46 9.96
N LEU A 103 0.22 -17.24 10.17
CA LEU A 103 0.85 -17.36 11.48
C LEU A 103 0.35 -16.28 12.43
N MET A 104 0.17 -15.06 11.94
CA MET A 104 -0.38 -13.94 12.72
C MET A 104 -1.84 -14.20 13.11
N LEU A 105 -2.65 -14.76 12.20
CA LEU A 105 -4.02 -15.20 12.47
C LEU A 105 -4.06 -16.33 13.51
N GLY A 106 -3.21 -17.34 13.36
CA GLY A 106 -3.09 -18.43 14.35
C GLY A 106 -2.61 -17.93 15.71
N SER A 107 -1.70 -16.97 15.75
CA SER A 107 -1.21 -16.29 16.96
C SER A 107 -2.35 -15.57 17.70
N VAL A 108 -3.17 -14.78 17.00
CA VAL A 108 -4.28 -14.07 17.66
C VAL A 108 -5.36 -15.04 18.15
N ILE A 109 -5.72 -16.05 17.36
CA ILE A 109 -6.69 -17.09 17.74
C ILE A 109 -6.20 -17.85 18.98
N SER A 110 -4.95 -18.31 18.97
CA SER A 110 -4.36 -19.02 20.11
C SER A 110 -4.28 -18.14 21.35
N GLY A 111 -3.94 -16.85 21.20
CA GLY A 111 -3.95 -15.86 22.27
C GLY A 111 -5.32 -15.71 22.92
N MET A 112 -6.38 -15.63 22.13
CA MET A 112 -7.77 -15.57 22.62
C MET A 112 -8.18 -16.84 23.36
N VAL A 113 -7.83 -18.02 22.83
CA VAL A 113 -8.18 -19.32 23.43
C VAL A 113 -7.48 -19.53 24.77
N ILE A 114 -6.19 -19.20 24.85
CA ILE A 114 -5.39 -19.32 26.08
C ILE A 114 -5.88 -18.29 27.11
N TYR A 115 -6.20 -17.07 26.67
CA TYR A 115 -6.62 -15.99 27.54
C TYR A 115 -8.16 -15.84 27.59
N LYS A 116 -8.84 -16.89 28.08
CA LYS A 116 -10.31 -17.02 28.13
C LYS A 116 -11.09 -15.83 28.73
N ARG A 117 -10.45 -14.96 29.53
CA ARG A 117 -11.07 -13.76 30.13
C ARG A 117 -10.43 -12.47 29.64
N PHE A 118 -9.98 -12.42 28.39
CA PHE A 118 -9.31 -11.26 27.81
C PHE A 118 -10.12 -9.97 27.93
N TRP A 119 -11.44 -10.05 27.80
CA TRP A 119 -12.38 -8.95 28.01
C TRP A 119 -12.23 -8.24 29.36
N ARG A 120 -11.88 -8.95 30.44
CA ARG A 120 -11.68 -8.32 31.76
C ARG A 120 -10.44 -7.44 31.79
N SER A 121 -9.42 -7.79 31.02
CA SER A 121 -8.19 -7.00 30.93
C SER A 121 -8.32 -5.81 30.00
N PHE A 122 -9.32 -5.83 29.10
CA PHE A 122 -9.70 -4.66 28.32
C PHE A 122 -10.19 -3.52 29.23
N PHE A 123 -11.05 -3.83 30.22
CA PHE A 123 -11.66 -2.83 31.12
C PHE A 123 -10.94 -2.64 32.48
N SER A 124 -10.06 -3.55 32.87
CA SER A 124 -9.37 -3.48 34.16
C SER A 124 -7.91 -3.95 34.04
N PRO A 125 -7.05 -3.15 33.38
CA PRO A 125 -5.65 -3.51 33.18
C PRO A 125 -4.93 -3.60 34.54
N LYS A 126 -4.24 -4.72 34.78
CA LYS A 126 -3.39 -4.92 35.96
C LYS A 126 -1.93 -4.90 35.56
N LEU A 127 -1.29 -3.73 35.69
CA LEU A 127 0.14 -3.57 35.44
C LEU A 127 0.93 -3.70 36.74
N ARG A 128 1.78 -4.73 36.84
CA ARG A 128 2.58 -4.99 38.05
C ARG A 128 3.97 -4.41 37.92
N PHE A 129 4.10 -3.12 38.24
CA PHE A 129 5.38 -2.40 38.17
C PHE A 129 6.43 -2.89 39.19
N ASN A 130 5.99 -3.36 40.37
CA ASN A 130 6.90 -3.75 41.47
C ASN A 130 7.35 -5.22 41.43
N GLN A 131 6.98 -6.01 40.40
CA GLN A 131 7.30 -7.44 40.32
C GLN A 131 8.39 -7.77 39.28
N GLY A 132 9.21 -6.77 38.94
CA GLY A 132 10.35 -6.89 38.03
C GLY A 132 9.99 -6.71 36.54
N LYS A 133 11.00 -6.34 35.75
CA LYS A 133 10.87 -5.95 34.33
C LYS A 133 10.19 -7.03 33.48
N ARG A 134 10.47 -8.31 33.72
CA ARG A 134 9.88 -9.43 32.98
C ARG A 134 8.36 -9.51 33.14
N THR A 135 7.88 -9.34 34.36
CA THR A 135 6.45 -9.36 34.69
C THR A 135 5.76 -8.19 34.01
N LEU A 136 6.38 -7.00 34.06
CA LEU A 136 5.88 -5.81 33.38
C LEU A 136 5.80 -5.99 31.86
N VAL A 137 6.84 -6.51 31.20
CA VAL A 137 6.81 -6.78 29.74
C VAL A 137 5.71 -7.78 29.39
N THR A 138 5.49 -8.81 30.22
CA THR A 138 4.42 -9.79 30.01
C THR A 138 3.03 -9.16 30.16
N ASP A 139 2.84 -8.32 31.17
CA ASP A 139 1.58 -7.63 31.42
C ASP A 139 1.29 -6.60 30.32
N LEU A 140 2.30 -5.86 29.86
CA LEU A 140 2.20 -4.93 28.71
C LEU A 140 1.88 -5.67 27.42
N HIS A 141 2.59 -6.75 27.08
CA HIS A 141 2.32 -7.52 25.86
C HIS A 141 0.88 -8.03 25.82
N ARG A 142 0.35 -8.51 26.96
CA ARG A 142 -1.05 -8.93 27.07
C ARG A 142 -2.02 -7.78 26.89
N LEU A 143 -1.76 -6.64 27.52
CA LEU A 143 -2.62 -5.46 27.42
C LEU A 143 -2.68 -4.93 25.97
N LEU A 144 -1.51 -4.75 25.36
CA LEU A 144 -1.39 -4.27 23.98
C LEU A 144 -2.05 -5.23 22.99
N GLY A 145 -1.88 -6.55 23.18
CA GLY A 145 -2.54 -7.55 22.34
C GLY A 145 -4.06 -7.52 22.44
N VAL A 146 -4.60 -7.30 23.63
CA VAL A 146 -6.05 -7.19 23.84
C VAL A 146 -6.61 -5.91 23.22
N TRP A 147 -5.92 -4.77 23.34
CA TRP A 147 -6.36 -3.51 22.73
C TRP A 147 -6.20 -3.49 21.21
N SER A 148 -5.23 -4.23 20.68
CA SER A 148 -4.92 -4.28 19.25
C SER A 148 -5.56 -5.47 18.52
N ILE A 149 -6.43 -6.23 19.19
CA ILE A 149 -6.97 -7.48 18.64
C ILE A 149 -7.70 -7.28 17.30
N TRP A 150 -8.53 -6.24 17.21
CA TRP A 150 -9.27 -5.92 16.00
C TRP A 150 -8.33 -5.57 14.85
N PHE A 151 -7.26 -4.81 15.14
CA PHE A 151 -6.25 -4.40 14.17
C PHE A 151 -5.42 -5.60 13.70
N ILE A 152 -5.03 -6.48 14.62
CA ILE A 152 -4.29 -7.71 14.29
C ILE A 152 -5.12 -8.62 13.40
N VAL A 153 -6.41 -8.80 13.70
CA VAL A 153 -7.31 -9.58 12.84
C VAL A 153 -7.43 -8.94 11.46
N LEU A 154 -7.65 -7.62 11.39
CA LEU A 154 -7.75 -6.88 10.13
C LEU A 154 -6.49 -7.04 9.26
N MET A 155 -5.31 -6.82 9.83
CA MET A 155 -4.02 -6.98 9.14
C MET A 155 -3.77 -8.43 8.72
N SER A 156 -4.20 -9.41 9.52
CA SER A 156 -4.07 -10.82 9.16
C SER A 156 -4.98 -11.20 7.99
N LEU A 157 -6.22 -10.71 7.97
CA LEU A 157 -7.17 -11.00 6.89
C LEU A 157 -6.77 -10.33 5.58
N THR A 158 -6.34 -9.07 5.63
CA THR A 158 -5.84 -8.35 4.44
C THR A 158 -4.50 -8.91 3.94
N GLY A 159 -3.59 -9.31 4.84
CA GLY A 159 -2.38 -10.04 4.46
C GLY A 159 -2.67 -11.40 3.80
N LEU A 160 -3.71 -12.10 4.27
CA LEU A 160 -4.16 -13.36 3.67
C LEU A 160 -4.80 -13.12 2.29
N TRP A 161 -5.49 -11.99 2.12
CA TRP A 161 -5.99 -11.57 0.82
C TRP A 161 -4.84 -11.34 -0.18
N TYR A 162 -3.76 -10.68 0.20
CA TYR A 162 -2.57 -10.53 -0.67
C TYR A 162 -1.93 -11.87 -1.05
N LEU A 163 -1.94 -12.85 -0.14
CA LEU A 163 -1.52 -14.22 -0.45
C LEU A 163 -2.44 -14.84 -1.51
N ALA A 164 -3.76 -14.74 -1.33
CA ALA A 164 -4.74 -15.25 -2.26
C ALA A 164 -4.62 -14.58 -3.64
N GLN A 165 -4.45 -13.26 -3.68
CA GLN A 165 -4.23 -12.48 -4.89
C GLN A 165 -2.97 -12.93 -5.63
N GLY A 166 -1.86 -13.12 -4.91
CA GLY A 166 -0.62 -13.63 -5.51
C GLY A 166 -0.79 -15.04 -6.10
N ILE A 167 -1.52 -15.93 -5.42
CA ILE A 167 -1.83 -17.27 -5.94
C ILE A 167 -2.71 -17.20 -7.19
N MET A 168 -3.75 -16.36 -7.19
CA MET A 168 -4.65 -16.17 -8.34
C MET A 168 -3.89 -15.62 -9.55
N TRP A 169 -3.03 -14.62 -9.35
CA TRP A 169 -2.19 -14.05 -10.40
C TRP A 169 -1.34 -15.12 -11.11
N HIS A 170 -0.68 -16.00 -10.35
CA HIS A 170 0.16 -17.07 -10.92
C HIS A 170 -0.65 -18.29 -11.41
N ALA A 171 -1.95 -18.32 -11.16
CA ALA A 171 -2.88 -19.26 -11.74
C ALA A 171 -3.58 -18.69 -13.00
N ASP A 172 -3.07 -17.58 -13.54
CA ASP A 172 -3.62 -16.84 -14.69
C ASP A 172 -5.07 -16.38 -14.47
N VAL A 173 -5.46 -16.14 -13.21
CA VAL A 173 -6.76 -15.57 -12.86
C VAL A 173 -6.62 -14.05 -12.81
N ASP A 174 -7.07 -13.40 -13.89
CA ASP A 174 -7.02 -11.95 -14.00
C ASP A 174 -8.25 -11.31 -13.33
N ILE A 175 -8.03 -10.58 -12.24
CA ILE A 175 -9.11 -9.91 -11.47
C ILE A 175 -9.57 -8.64 -12.21
N GLU A 176 -8.62 -7.97 -12.86
CA GLU A 176 -8.83 -6.75 -13.63
C GLU A 176 -8.27 -6.94 -15.04
N PRO A 177 -9.08 -7.49 -15.97
CA PRO A 177 -8.60 -7.83 -17.30
C PRO A 177 -8.04 -6.60 -18.01
N HIS A 178 -6.87 -6.76 -18.62
CA HIS A 178 -6.24 -5.72 -19.42
C HIS A 178 -7.09 -5.37 -20.64
N THR A 179 -7.34 -4.08 -20.84
CA THR A 179 -7.99 -3.58 -22.05
C THR A 179 -7.06 -3.78 -23.26
N PRO A 180 -7.60 -4.19 -24.42
CA PRO A 180 -6.79 -4.29 -25.63
C PRO A 180 -6.24 -2.91 -26.05
N LEU A 181 -5.03 -2.91 -26.61
CA LEU A 181 -4.43 -1.74 -27.24
C LEU A 181 -5.25 -1.28 -28.43
N VAL A 182 -5.09 -0.01 -28.81
CA VAL A 182 -5.68 0.55 -30.04
C VAL A 182 -5.22 -0.28 -31.25
N ASP A 183 -6.15 -0.52 -32.18
CA ASP A 183 -5.85 -1.24 -33.42
C ASP A 183 -4.83 -0.44 -34.24
N ILE A 184 -3.93 -1.14 -34.92
CA ILE A 184 -2.93 -0.52 -35.79
C ILE A 184 -3.60 0.31 -36.90
N ALA A 185 -4.79 -0.11 -37.36
CA ALA A 185 -5.55 0.60 -38.39
C ALA A 185 -6.02 1.99 -37.95
N ASP A 186 -6.25 2.19 -36.65
CA ASP A 186 -6.79 3.44 -36.09
C ASP A 186 -5.69 4.41 -35.64
N VAL A 187 -4.42 3.97 -35.66
CA VAL A 187 -3.27 4.82 -35.35
C VAL A 187 -2.89 5.68 -36.56
N PRO A 188 -2.76 7.02 -36.40
CA PRO A 188 -2.26 7.88 -37.47
C PRO A 188 -0.84 7.49 -37.89
N MET A 189 -0.68 7.14 -39.17
CA MET A 189 0.61 6.80 -39.78
C MET A 189 1.22 8.03 -40.45
N GLY A 190 2.49 8.35 -40.15
CA GLY A 190 3.30 9.29 -40.97
C GLY A 190 3.97 10.46 -40.25
N GLU A 191 3.71 10.67 -38.96
CA GLU A 191 4.40 11.70 -38.17
C GLU A 191 5.48 11.08 -37.25
N ALA A 192 6.60 11.77 -37.06
CA ALA A 192 7.70 11.29 -36.22
C ALA A 192 7.35 11.30 -34.72
N ARG A 193 6.38 12.15 -34.30
CA ARG A 193 5.79 12.24 -32.96
C ARG A 193 4.35 12.79 -33.07
N PRO A 194 3.36 11.97 -33.47
CA PRO A 194 1.98 12.43 -33.57
C PRO A 194 1.47 12.82 -32.19
N GLN A 195 0.89 14.01 -32.06
CA GLN A 195 0.22 14.40 -30.82
C GLN A 195 -1.19 13.80 -30.79
N PRO A 196 -1.63 13.22 -29.65
CA PRO A 196 -3.01 12.80 -29.47
C PRO A 196 -4.00 13.89 -29.86
N SER A 197 -5.03 13.53 -30.63
CA SER A 197 -6.11 14.46 -30.97
C SER A 197 -6.93 14.84 -29.73
N LEU A 198 -7.06 13.91 -28.78
CA LEU A 198 -7.65 14.14 -27.47
C LEU A 198 -6.59 14.66 -26.50
N SER A 199 -6.73 15.90 -26.08
CA SER A 199 -5.88 16.47 -25.02
C SER A 199 -6.18 15.81 -23.67
N LEU A 200 -5.18 15.76 -22.78
CA LEU A 200 -5.35 15.29 -21.40
C LEU A 200 -6.48 16.02 -20.67
N LYS A 201 -6.63 17.33 -20.92
CA LYS A 201 -7.72 18.13 -20.34
C LYS A 201 -9.09 17.65 -20.79
N GLN A 202 -9.27 17.33 -22.07
CA GLN A 202 -10.52 16.79 -22.60
C GLN A 202 -10.80 15.38 -22.06
N ALA A 203 -9.77 14.53 -21.97
CA ALA A 203 -9.88 13.20 -21.37
C ALA A 203 -10.39 13.27 -19.91
N LEU A 204 -9.83 14.18 -19.11
CA LEU A 204 -10.26 14.42 -17.72
C LEU A 204 -11.68 14.99 -17.63
N LEU A 205 -12.10 15.82 -18.59
CA LEU A 205 -13.48 16.31 -18.65
C LEU A 205 -14.45 15.16 -18.94
N GLN A 206 -14.14 14.28 -19.90
CA GLN A 206 -14.95 13.10 -20.19
C GLN A 206 -15.04 12.16 -18.97
N ALA A 207 -13.96 12.00 -18.21
CA ALA A 207 -14.00 11.24 -16.96
C ALA A 207 -14.97 11.83 -15.94
N LYS A 208 -15.01 13.16 -15.80
CA LYS A 208 -15.98 13.84 -14.92
C LYS A 208 -17.41 13.81 -15.45
N GLU A 209 -17.59 13.82 -16.76
CA GLU A 209 -18.93 13.67 -17.37
C GLU A 209 -19.48 12.25 -17.16
N GLN A 210 -18.63 11.24 -17.28
CA GLN A 210 -18.99 9.84 -17.03
C GLN A 210 -19.23 9.56 -15.53
N PHE A 211 -18.42 10.17 -14.67
CA PHE A 211 -18.46 10.00 -13.23
C PHE A 211 -18.45 11.37 -12.54
N PRO A 212 -19.63 11.94 -12.18
CA PRO A 212 -19.72 13.29 -11.62
C PRO A 212 -18.87 13.52 -10.36
N ASP A 213 -18.75 12.50 -9.51
CA ASP A 213 -17.99 12.55 -8.24
C ASP A 213 -16.55 12.04 -8.41
N PHE A 214 -16.00 12.04 -9.62
CA PHE A 214 -14.67 11.49 -9.89
C PHE A 214 -13.55 12.38 -9.37
N HIS A 215 -12.75 11.79 -8.48
CA HIS A 215 -11.52 12.37 -7.94
C HIS A 215 -10.31 11.64 -8.51
N PRO A 216 -9.61 12.22 -9.51
CA PRO A 216 -8.48 11.56 -10.13
C PRO A 216 -7.35 11.38 -9.11
N SER A 217 -6.73 10.21 -9.12
CA SER A 217 -5.64 9.84 -8.21
C SER A 217 -4.42 9.29 -8.96
N TYR A 218 -4.65 8.66 -10.12
CA TYR A 218 -3.59 8.20 -10.99
C TYR A 218 -3.98 8.36 -12.45
N ILE A 219 -3.11 8.96 -13.24
CA ILE A 219 -3.33 9.22 -14.65
C ILE A 219 -2.13 8.67 -15.41
N SER A 220 -2.36 7.70 -16.29
CA SER A 220 -1.38 7.23 -17.26
C SER A 220 -1.60 7.94 -18.59
N LEU A 221 -0.53 8.50 -19.14
CA LEU A 221 -0.51 8.99 -20.51
C LEU A 221 -0.09 7.84 -21.44
N PRO A 222 -0.49 7.88 -22.73
CA PRO A 222 -0.01 6.92 -23.72
C PRO A 222 1.51 7.02 -23.89
N GLU A 223 2.25 5.93 -23.64
CA GLU A 223 3.71 5.89 -23.84
C GLU A 223 4.05 5.63 -25.32
N HIS A 224 3.18 4.89 -26.02
CA HIS A 224 3.26 4.70 -27.46
C HIS A 224 1.91 4.91 -28.15
N ASN A 225 1.93 5.06 -29.47
CA ASN A 225 0.74 5.42 -30.25
C ASN A 225 -0.46 4.45 -30.13
N ARG A 226 -0.26 3.24 -29.62
CA ARG A 226 -1.35 2.26 -29.42
C ARG A 226 -1.89 2.23 -28.00
N ASP A 227 -1.32 3.00 -27.09
CA ASP A 227 -1.74 3.04 -25.70
C ASP A 227 -2.98 3.91 -25.52
N LEU A 228 -3.65 3.68 -24.40
CA LEU A 228 -4.84 4.41 -23.98
C LEU A 228 -4.45 5.44 -22.91
N TYR A 229 -5.22 6.52 -22.82
CA TYR A 229 -5.26 7.26 -21.55
C TYR A 229 -5.91 6.37 -20.50
N ARG A 230 -5.25 6.17 -19.36
CA ARG A 230 -5.83 5.46 -18.22
C ARG A 230 -6.03 6.43 -17.06
N LEU A 231 -7.28 6.74 -16.77
CA LEU A 231 -7.69 7.68 -15.72
C LEU A 231 -8.28 6.89 -14.56
N LEU A 232 -7.54 6.80 -13.47
CA LEU A 232 -7.96 6.12 -12.25
C LEU A 232 -8.22 7.13 -11.13
N GLY A 233 -9.18 6.83 -10.28
CA GLY A 233 -9.57 7.70 -9.19
C GLY A 233 -10.50 7.05 -8.19
N SER A 234 -10.91 7.85 -7.22
CA SER A 234 -11.97 7.52 -6.26
C SER A 234 -13.26 8.27 -6.60
N GLY A 235 -14.33 7.88 -5.91
CA GLY A 235 -15.55 8.67 -5.77
C GLY A 235 -15.83 8.91 -4.29
N ASP A 236 -17.09 9.18 -3.95
CA ASP A 236 -17.51 9.48 -2.57
C ASP A 236 -17.59 8.24 -1.64
N PHE A 237 -17.24 7.05 -2.13
CA PHE A 237 -17.29 5.83 -1.34
C PHE A 237 -16.07 5.65 -0.45
N LEU A 238 -16.29 5.70 0.88
CA LEU A 238 -15.24 5.62 1.91
C LEU A 238 -14.38 4.33 1.88
N PHE A 239 -14.99 3.20 1.51
CA PHE A 239 -14.35 1.88 1.68
C PHE A 239 -13.57 1.42 0.46
N TYR A 240 -13.69 2.12 -0.67
CA TYR A 240 -12.99 1.78 -1.90
C TYR A 240 -11.69 2.57 -2.01
N ASP A 241 -10.69 1.99 -2.66
CA ASP A 241 -9.42 2.66 -2.88
C ASP A 241 -9.49 3.79 -3.92
N GLN A 242 -8.35 4.44 -4.08
CA GLN A 242 -8.15 5.55 -5.02
C GLN A 242 -8.07 5.11 -6.50
N TYR A 243 -8.35 3.83 -6.80
CA TYR A 243 -8.31 3.25 -8.14
C TYR A 243 -9.62 2.52 -8.51
N ALA A 244 -10.66 2.69 -7.69
CA ALA A 244 -11.92 2.00 -7.87
C ALA A 244 -12.74 2.54 -9.05
N TYR A 245 -12.56 3.81 -9.39
CA TYR A 245 -13.08 4.37 -10.63
C TYR A 245 -11.98 4.33 -11.67
N GLY A 246 -12.31 3.85 -12.86
CA GLY A 246 -11.39 3.76 -13.98
C GLY A 246 -12.07 4.12 -15.28
N LEU A 247 -11.41 4.94 -16.09
CA LEU A 247 -11.81 5.23 -17.46
C LEU A 247 -10.59 5.08 -18.37
N GLU A 248 -10.74 4.29 -19.42
CA GLU A 248 -9.72 4.16 -20.46
C GLU A 248 -10.24 4.68 -21.78
N LEU A 249 -9.48 5.60 -22.37
CA LEU A 249 -9.87 6.36 -23.54
C LEU A 249 -8.85 6.19 -24.65
N ASP A 250 -9.33 6.01 -25.87
CA ASP A 250 -8.50 6.06 -27.06
C ASP A 250 -8.03 7.51 -27.29
N PRO A 251 -6.71 7.78 -27.30
CA PRO A 251 -6.17 9.13 -27.51
C PRO A 251 -6.45 9.73 -28.90
N TRP A 252 -6.82 8.92 -29.90
CA TRP A 252 -7.04 9.37 -31.28
C TRP A 252 -8.51 9.62 -31.61
N SER A 253 -9.40 8.75 -31.14
CA SER A 253 -10.84 8.87 -31.42
C SER A 253 -11.61 9.53 -30.28
N GLY A 254 -11.06 9.51 -29.05
CA GLY A 254 -11.76 9.94 -27.84
C GLY A 254 -12.88 8.99 -27.41
N VAL A 255 -12.91 7.76 -27.94
CA VAL A 255 -13.87 6.73 -27.55
C VAL A 255 -13.47 6.12 -26.20
N ILE A 256 -14.47 5.93 -25.33
CA ILE A 256 -14.32 5.16 -24.08
C ILE A 256 -14.22 3.68 -24.43
N VAL A 257 -13.04 3.11 -24.22
CA VAL A 257 -12.76 1.69 -24.48
C VAL A 257 -13.14 0.83 -23.27
N SER A 258 -12.89 1.34 -22.06
CA SER A 258 -13.22 0.65 -20.82
C SER A 258 -13.67 1.65 -19.75
N SER A 259 -14.64 1.24 -18.94
CA SER A 259 -15.13 2.02 -17.80
C SER A 259 -15.41 1.11 -16.61
N LYS A 260 -14.95 1.50 -15.43
CA LYS A 260 -15.10 0.76 -14.18
C LYS A 260 -15.58 1.71 -13.08
N SER A 261 -16.54 1.22 -12.29
CA SER A 261 -17.04 1.88 -11.09
C SER A 261 -17.40 0.84 -10.02
N PRO A 262 -17.51 1.23 -8.75
CA PRO A 262 -17.99 0.34 -7.68
C PRO A 262 -19.31 -0.37 -7.98
N GLN A 263 -20.19 0.25 -8.79
CA GLN A 263 -21.50 -0.30 -9.15
C GLN A 263 -21.41 -1.42 -10.20
N THR A 264 -20.35 -1.44 -11.00
CA THR A 264 -20.16 -2.41 -12.10
C THR A 264 -19.17 -3.50 -11.76
N MET A 265 -18.49 -3.41 -10.61
CA MET A 265 -17.49 -4.38 -10.18
C MET A 265 -18.09 -5.73 -9.81
N THR A 266 -17.31 -6.78 -10.08
CA THR A 266 -17.56 -8.11 -9.51
C THR A 266 -17.24 -8.13 -8.01
N THR A 267 -17.68 -9.19 -7.32
CA THR A 267 -17.33 -9.41 -5.90
C THR A 267 -15.82 -9.48 -5.68
N LEU A 268 -15.08 -10.09 -6.62
CA LEU A 268 -13.63 -10.24 -6.49
C LEU A 268 -12.90 -8.91 -6.64
N GLN A 269 -13.32 -8.09 -7.60
CA GLN A 269 -12.84 -6.71 -7.78
C GLN A 269 -13.19 -5.84 -6.57
N THR A 270 -14.41 -5.96 -6.06
CA THR A 270 -14.84 -5.24 -4.85
C THR A 270 -13.95 -5.59 -3.65
N MET A 271 -13.63 -6.88 -3.46
CA MET A 271 -12.75 -7.31 -2.39
C MET A 271 -11.33 -6.76 -2.55
N MET A 272 -10.80 -6.71 -3.77
CA MET A 272 -9.51 -6.09 -4.08
C MET A 272 -9.50 -4.61 -3.65
N HIS A 273 -10.48 -3.83 -4.10
CA HIS A 273 -10.53 -2.38 -3.84
C HIS A 273 -10.89 -2.00 -2.40
N ILE A 274 -11.43 -2.92 -1.60
CA ILE A 274 -11.70 -2.71 -0.17
C ILE A 274 -10.54 -3.18 0.71
N ALA A 275 -9.78 -4.19 0.27
CA ALA A 275 -8.66 -4.71 1.03
C ALA A 275 -7.54 -3.68 1.20
N ASP A 276 -7.20 -2.94 0.14
CA ASP A 276 -6.13 -1.94 0.16
C ASP A 276 -6.39 -0.82 1.17
N PRO A 277 -7.56 -0.15 1.20
CA PRO A 277 -7.83 0.91 2.17
C PRO A 277 -7.85 0.40 3.61
N LEU A 278 -8.31 -0.84 3.83
CA LEU A 278 -8.26 -1.48 5.14
C LEU A 278 -6.84 -1.83 5.57
N HIS A 279 -5.97 -2.24 4.65
CA HIS A 279 -4.59 -2.57 4.96
C HIS A 279 -3.75 -1.31 5.22
N TYR A 280 -3.86 -0.30 4.35
CA TYR A 280 -3.08 0.93 4.44
C TYR A 280 -3.67 1.98 5.40
N GLY A 281 -4.95 1.85 5.78
CA GLY A 281 -5.62 2.80 6.68
C GLY A 281 -5.97 4.12 6.00
N THR A 282 -6.27 4.10 4.70
CA THR A 282 -6.57 5.30 3.89
C THR A 282 -8.05 5.68 3.85
N LEU A 283 -8.89 5.02 4.64
CA LEU A 283 -10.35 5.18 4.63
C LEU A 283 -10.85 6.60 4.91
N ALA A 284 -10.38 7.26 5.97
CA ALA A 284 -10.92 8.57 6.40
C ALA A 284 -9.82 9.63 6.54
N GLY A 285 -8.96 9.70 5.52
CA GLY A 285 -7.88 10.67 5.43
C GLY A 285 -6.82 10.49 6.52
N VAL A 286 -6.33 11.61 7.06
CA VAL A 286 -5.18 11.60 7.99
C VAL A 286 -5.47 10.89 9.32
N TRP A 287 -6.72 10.89 9.79
CA TRP A 287 -7.08 10.32 11.09
C TRP A 287 -6.94 8.81 11.11
N THR A 288 -7.39 8.12 10.05
CA THR A 288 -7.20 6.66 9.95
C THR A 288 -5.73 6.31 9.78
N LYS A 289 -4.96 7.11 9.03
CA LYS A 289 -3.50 6.94 8.93
C LYS A 289 -2.80 7.04 10.30
N ILE A 290 -3.20 8.00 11.14
CA ILE A 290 -2.66 8.13 12.51
C ILE A 290 -2.99 6.90 13.36
N ILE A 291 -4.25 6.44 13.32
CA ILE A 291 -4.67 5.24 14.05
C ILE A 291 -3.84 4.02 13.58
N TRP A 292 -3.72 3.81 12.28
CA TRP A 292 -2.94 2.71 11.70
C TRP A 292 -1.47 2.80 12.07
N PHE A 293 -0.89 3.99 12.05
CA PHE A 293 0.49 4.20 12.47
C PHE A 293 0.70 3.81 13.95
N LEU A 294 -0.18 4.27 14.85
CA LEU A 294 -0.10 3.93 16.27
C LEU A 294 -0.25 2.42 16.51
N PHE A 295 -1.26 1.78 15.91
CA PHE A 295 -1.47 0.35 16.06
C PHE A 295 -0.38 -0.48 15.35
N GLY A 296 0.20 0.01 14.25
CA GLY A 296 1.37 -0.58 13.61
C GLY A 296 2.62 -0.53 14.49
N LEU A 297 2.81 0.55 15.25
CA LEU A 297 3.87 0.63 16.26
C LEU A 297 3.60 -0.32 17.43
N LEU A 298 2.36 -0.41 17.91
CA LEU A 298 1.98 -1.36 18.96
C LEU A 298 2.22 -2.82 18.53
N LEU A 299 1.81 -3.17 17.31
CA LEU A 299 2.03 -4.50 16.73
C LEU A 299 3.53 -4.81 16.58
N SER A 300 4.31 -3.85 16.09
CA SER A 300 5.77 -3.99 15.98
C SER A 300 6.42 -4.20 17.37
N GLY A 301 6.01 -3.41 18.36
CA GLY A 301 6.43 -3.57 19.75
C GLY A 301 5.99 -4.90 20.36
N MET A 302 4.83 -5.41 19.99
CA MET A 302 4.35 -6.73 20.40
C MET A 302 5.23 -7.85 19.86
N SER A 303 5.67 -7.78 18.61
CA SER A 303 6.62 -8.75 18.04
C SER A 303 7.93 -8.79 18.83
N ILE A 304 8.48 -7.62 19.18
CA ILE A 304 9.71 -7.51 20.00
C ILE A 304 9.48 -8.10 21.41
N THR A 305 8.41 -7.67 22.08
CA THR A 305 8.11 -8.13 23.46
C THR A 305 7.77 -9.62 23.51
N GLY A 306 7.11 -10.16 22.48
CA GLY A 306 6.84 -11.58 22.33
C GLY A 306 8.14 -12.39 22.24
N PHE A 307 9.09 -11.94 21.40
CA PHE A 307 10.41 -12.53 21.29
C PHE A 307 11.21 -12.47 22.61
N MET A 308 11.17 -11.33 23.32
CA MET A 308 11.81 -11.19 24.64
C MET A 308 11.22 -12.17 25.67
N ILE A 309 9.89 -12.34 25.70
CA ILE A 309 9.23 -13.28 26.62
C ILE A 309 9.63 -14.71 26.28
N TRP A 310 9.62 -15.09 25.00
CA TRP A 310 9.98 -16.42 24.53
C TRP A 310 11.44 -16.77 24.84
N SER A 311 12.39 -15.92 24.45
CA SER A 311 13.82 -16.12 24.72
C SER A 311 14.11 -16.24 26.22
N SER A 312 13.48 -15.40 27.06
CA SER A 312 13.63 -15.49 28.53
C SER A 312 13.11 -16.81 29.14
N ARG A 313 12.18 -17.50 28.47
CA ARG A 313 11.69 -18.82 28.91
C ARG A 313 12.68 -19.91 28.52
N ILE A 314 13.23 -19.85 27.31
CA ILE A 314 14.23 -20.82 26.82
C ILE A 314 15.50 -20.77 27.65
N PHE A 315 16.07 -19.58 27.87
CA PHE A 315 17.28 -19.46 28.67
C PHE A 315 17.09 -19.97 30.11
N LYS A 316 15.91 -19.78 30.70
CA LYS A 316 15.60 -20.33 32.03
C LYS A 316 15.45 -21.85 32.01
N ALA A 317 14.81 -22.41 30.98
CA ALA A 317 14.67 -23.86 30.82
C ALA A 317 16.04 -24.54 30.63
N SER A 318 16.90 -23.95 29.79
CA SER A 318 18.27 -24.44 29.55
C SER A 318 19.14 -24.36 30.81
N ARG A 319 19.10 -23.25 31.56
CA ARG A 319 19.87 -23.09 32.80
C ARG A 319 19.43 -24.07 33.89
N ARG A 320 18.10 -24.31 34.00
CA ARG A 320 17.55 -25.32 34.91
C ARG A 320 17.96 -26.74 34.51
N GLN A 321 18.07 -27.04 33.22
CA GLN A 321 18.58 -28.33 32.74
C GLN A 321 20.09 -28.51 32.99
N GLN A 322 20.89 -27.43 33.05
CA GLN A 322 22.32 -27.49 33.39
C GLN A 322 22.58 -27.62 34.90
N GLU A 323 21.72 -27.07 35.75
CA GLU A 323 21.84 -27.20 37.21
C GLU A 323 21.45 -28.59 37.75
N VAL A 324 20.52 -29.29 37.07
CA VAL A 324 20.05 -30.62 37.48
C VAL A 324 21.14 -31.72 37.47
N PRO A 325 22.05 -31.84 36.49
CA PRO A 325 23.11 -32.86 36.53
C PRO A 325 24.20 -32.57 37.56
N LEU A 326 24.51 -31.30 37.86
CA LEU A 326 25.57 -30.93 38.82
C LEU A 326 25.20 -31.26 40.28
N VAL A 327 23.90 -31.22 40.63
CA VAL A 327 23.42 -31.58 41.98
C VAL A 327 23.36 -33.10 42.16
N ALA A 328 23.10 -33.86 41.09
CA ALA A 328 23.09 -35.33 41.13
C ALA A 328 24.50 -35.90 41.33
N GLU A 329 25.52 -35.35 40.68
CA GLU A 329 26.93 -35.77 40.84
C GLU A 329 27.50 -35.44 42.24
N GLN A 330 27.05 -34.34 42.88
CA GLN A 330 27.48 -33.98 44.23
C GLN A 330 26.81 -34.80 45.34
N GLN A 331 25.69 -35.47 45.05
CA GLN A 331 25.00 -36.32 46.02
C GLN A 331 25.45 -37.79 45.99
N GLU A 332 26.15 -38.23 44.93
CA GLU A 332 26.73 -39.58 44.84
C GLU A 332 28.17 -39.67 45.39
N SER A 333 28.78 -38.56 45.81
CA SER A 333 30.17 -38.52 46.33
C SER A 333 30.29 -38.52 47.86
N TYR A 334 29.27 -38.91 48.61
CA TYR A 334 29.26 -38.90 50.09
C TYR A 334 28.94 -40.26 50.71
#